data_AF-A0A497A2W1-F1
#
_entry.id   AF-A0A497A2W1-F1
#
_cell.length_a   1.000
_cell.length_b   1.000
_cell.length_c   1.000
_cell.angle_alpha   90.00
_cell.angle_beta   90.00
_cell.angle_gamma   90.00
#
_symmetry.space_group_name_H-M   'P 1'
#
loop_
_entity.id
_entity.type
_entity.pdbx_description
1 polymer ?
#
loop_
_entity_poly.entity_id
_entity_poly.type
_entity_poly.pdbx_seq_one_letter_code
_entity_poly.pdbx_strand_id
1 'polypeptide(L)'
;MANEDVIIKTIAGELNLAAQQVTATIALLDDGNTVPFIARYRKEVTGSLDETQVRAIESRLAYLRNLEARKATVLKSIAEQGKLTPELEAAIRAAMVLQEVEDLYLPYKPKRRTRATVARERGLEPLAELILAQEVTTGTLEEHAAPFLSDDVPTVEEAYAGARDIVAEVVAEDAAVRKMVRHETYQRALLVTTLADESADPRGVYRLYYDYREPLREVPPHRLLAINRGEREGVLRVRLESPVDDL
;
A
#
# COMPACT_ATOMS: atom_id res chain seq x y z
N MET A 1 -11.07 -19.86 -14.18
CA MET A 1 -12.09 -19.48 -15.17
C MET A 1 -12.57 -18.05 -14.93
N ALA A 2 -13.38 -17.75 -13.91
CA ALA A 2 -13.89 -16.37 -13.70
C ALA A 2 -12.79 -15.28 -13.53
N ASN A 3 -11.73 -15.57 -12.77
CA ASN A 3 -10.66 -14.59 -12.57
C ASN A 3 -9.79 -14.40 -13.83
N GLU A 4 -9.70 -15.42 -14.68
CA GLU A 4 -8.87 -15.36 -15.89
C GLU A 4 -9.53 -14.51 -16.98
N ASP A 5 -10.86 -14.60 -17.11
CA ASP A 5 -11.63 -13.74 -18.01
C ASP A 5 -11.53 -12.25 -17.62
N VAL A 6 -11.51 -11.96 -16.31
CA VAL A 6 -11.29 -10.60 -15.81
C VAL A 6 -9.90 -10.11 -16.19
N ILE A 7 -8.86 -10.92 -15.95
CA ILE A 7 -7.48 -10.60 -16.31
C ILE A 7 -7.36 -10.31 -17.82
N ILE A 8 -7.91 -11.17 -18.67
CA ILE A 8 -7.88 -11.00 -20.13
C ILE A 8 -8.53 -9.67 -20.53
N LYS A 9 -9.72 -9.37 -20.00
CA LYS A 9 -10.44 -8.12 -20.29
C LYS A 9 -9.67 -6.89 -19.83
N THR A 10 -9.06 -6.94 -18.64
CA THR A 10 -8.24 -5.84 -18.11
C THR A 10 -7.03 -5.58 -19.00
N ILE A 11 -6.26 -6.62 -19.36
CA ILE A 11 -5.08 -6.47 -20.23
C ILE A 11 -5.48 -5.96 -21.61
N ALA A 12 -6.55 -6.52 -22.20
CA ALA A 12 -7.05 -6.10 -23.50
C ALA A 12 -7.45 -4.61 -23.51
N GLY A 13 -8.14 -4.15 -22.48
CA GLY A 13 -8.54 -2.74 -22.35
C GLY A 13 -7.37 -1.80 -22.12
N GLU A 14 -6.44 -2.14 -21.22
CA GLU A 14 -5.29 -1.30 -20.87
C GLU A 14 -4.26 -1.19 -22.00
N LEU A 15 -4.03 -2.29 -22.74
CA LEU A 15 -3.08 -2.32 -23.85
C LEU A 15 -3.72 -2.01 -25.21
N ASN A 16 -5.04 -1.76 -25.24
CA ASN A 16 -5.81 -1.54 -26.46
C ASN A 16 -5.61 -2.67 -27.50
N LEU A 17 -5.73 -3.92 -27.04
CA LEU A 17 -5.58 -5.14 -27.84
C LEU A 17 -6.89 -5.91 -27.88
N ALA A 18 -7.08 -6.75 -28.91
CA ALA A 18 -8.25 -7.63 -28.92
C ALA A 18 -8.11 -8.73 -27.86
N ALA A 19 -9.19 -9.06 -27.17
CA ALA A 19 -9.20 -10.11 -26.14
C ALA A 19 -8.66 -11.44 -26.66
N GLN A 20 -8.95 -11.80 -27.91
CA GLN A 20 -8.43 -13.01 -28.55
C GLN A 20 -6.89 -13.02 -28.66
N GLN A 21 -6.28 -11.87 -28.97
CA GLN A 21 -4.81 -11.75 -29.05
C GLN A 21 -4.18 -11.96 -27.68
N VAL A 22 -4.79 -11.38 -26.64
CA VAL A 22 -4.36 -11.55 -25.25
C VAL A 22 -4.50 -13.00 -24.81
N THR A 23 -5.66 -13.63 -25.03
CA THR A 23 -5.90 -15.05 -24.70
C THR A 23 -4.88 -15.97 -25.37
N ALA A 24 -4.64 -15.80 -26.67
CA ALA A 24 -3.68 -16.60 -27.41
C ALA A 24 -2.24 -16.42 -26.90
N THR A 25 -1.87 -15.18 -26.55
CA THR A 25 -0.54 -14.88 -26.00
C THR A 25 -0.36 -15.48 -24.61
N ILE A 26 -1.38 -15.40 -23.74
CA ILE A 26 -1.37 -16.00 -22.41
C ILE A 26 -1.18 -17.52 -22.51
N ALA A 27 -1.93 -18.20 -23.38
CA ALA A 27 -1.79 -19.63 -23.58
C ALA A 27 -0.36 -20.03 -23.98
N LEU A 28 0.26 -19.28 -24.89
CA LEU A 28 1.65 -19.52 -25.30
C LEU A 28 2.64 -19.29 -24.15
N LEU A 29 2.44 -18.25 -23.32
CA LEU A 29 3.28 -17.98 -22.15
C LEU A 29 3.14 -19.10 -21.09
N ASP A 30 1.92 -19.60 -20.87
CA ASP A 30 1.63 -20.69 -19.93
C ASP A 30 2.23 -22.03 -20.39
N ASP A 31 2.31 -22.25 -21.69
CA ASP A 31 3.03 -23.38 -22.30
C ASP A 31 4.58 -23.26 -22.17
N GLY A 32 5.07 -22.20 -21.50
CA GLY A 32 6.49 -21.97 -21.25
C GLY A 32 7.25 -21.34 -22.42
N ASN A 33 6.55 -20.80 -23.42
CA ASN A 33 7.21 -20.11 -24.53
C ASN A 33 7.76 -18.74 -24.07
N THR A 34 8.96 -18.40 -24.54
CA THR A 34 9.58 -17.10 -24.23
C THR A 34 9.04 -15.98 -25.11
N VAL A 35 9.07 -14.74 -24.61
CA VAL A 35 8.67 -13.55 -25.38
C VAL A 35 9.34 -13.46 -26.76
N PRO A 36 10.67 -13.63 -26.90
CA PRO A 36 11.31 -13.59 -28.22
C PRO A 36 10.85 -14.72 -29.15
N PHE A 37 10.53 -15.90 -28.60
CA PHE A 37 10.01 -17.02 -29.39
C PHE A 37 8.61 -16.72 -29.91
N ILE A 38 7.71 -16.24 -29.05
CA ILE A 38 6.34 -15.88 -29.43
C ILE A 38 6.35 -14.79 -30.51
N ALA A 39 7.10 -13.71 -30.26
CA ALA A 39 7.19 -12.58 -31.18
C ALA A 39 7.81 -12.92 -32.54
N ARG A 40 8.62 -13.99 -32.63
CA ARG A 40 9.25 -14.42 -33.90
C ARG A 40 8.48 -15.52 -34.62
N TYR A 41 8.02 -16.54 -33.90
CA TYR A 41 7.53 -17.80 -34.46
C TYR A 41 6.03 -18.08 -34.22
N ARG A 42 5.34 -17.20 -33.49
CA ARG A 42 3.90 -17.31 -33.17
C ARG A 42 3.13 -16.03 -33.49
N LYS A 43 3.62 -15.22 -34.43
CA LYS A 43 2.96 -13.99 -34.88
C LYS A 43 1.54 -14.25 -35.36
N GLU A 44 1.32 -15.25 -36.20
CA GLU A 44 -0.02 -15.53 -36.75
C GLU A 44 -1.03 -15.89 -35.64
N VAL A 45 -0.61 -16.70 -34.66
CA VAL A 45 -1.45 -17.14 -33.53
C VAL A 45 -1.83 -15.97 -32.62
N THR A 46 -0.93 -15.00 -32.45
CA THR A 46 -1.16 -13.81 -31.60
C THR A 46 -1.81 -12.65 -32.35
N GLY A 47 -2.10 -12.78 -33.66
CA GLY A 47 -2.60 -11.67 -34.47
C GLY A 47 -1.54 -10.60 -34.75
N SER A 48 -0.30 -11.04 -34.98
CA SER A 48 0.89 -10.24 -35.33
C SER A 48 1.39 -9.27 -34.26
N LEU A 49 1.29 -9.64 -32.97
CA LEU A 49 1.87 -8.84 -31.89
C LEU A 49 3.40 -8.80 -32.00
N ASP A 50 3.97 -7.64 -31.70
CA ASP A 50 5.42 -7.45 -31.61
C ASP A 50 5.99 -7.82 -30.23
N GLU A 51 7.32 -7.83 -30.11
CA GLU A 51 8.00 -8.20 -28.86
C GLU A 51 7.64 -7.27 -27.69
N THR A 52 7.42 -5.98 -27.96
CA THR A 52 7.09 -5.00 -26.92
C THR A 52 5.68 -5.24 -26.36
N GLN A 53 4.73 -5.55 -27.24
CA GLN A 53 3.35 -5.89 -26.86
C GLN A 53 3.28 -7.21 -26.10
N VAL A 54 3.98 -8.24 -26.57
CA VAL A 54 4.03 -9.54 -25.88
C VAL A 54 4.67 -9.39 -24.48
N ARG A 55 5.73 -8.60 -24.35
CA ARG A 55 6.37 -8.31 -23.05
C ARG A 55 5.45 -7.52 -22.11
N ALA A 56 4.68 -6.58 -22.66
CA ALA A 56 3.69 -5.82 -21.88
C ALA A 56 2.58 -6.75 -21.35
N ILE A 57 2.08 -7.68 -22.18
CA ILE A 57 1.12 -8.71 -21.76
C ILE A 57 1.73 -9.58 -20.65
N GLU A 58 2.94 -10.12 -20.84
CA GLU A 58 3.61 -10.98 -19.84
C GLU A 58 3.74 -10.27 -18.49
N SER A 59 4.26 -9.04 -18.51
CA SER A 59 4.48 -8.24 -17.29
C SER A 59 3.15 -7.95 -16.58
N ARG A 60 2.11 -7.58 -17.34
CA ARG A 60 0.81 -7.25 -16.76
C ARG A 60 0.06 -8.48 -16.26
N LEU A 61 0.14 -9.59 -16.99
CA LEU A 61 -0.40 -10.89 -16.60
C LEU A 61 0.18 -11.35 -15.27
N ALA A 62 1.52 -11.29 -15.13
CA ALA A 62 2.20 -11.66 -13.90
C ALA A 62 1.72 -10.83 -12.70
N TYR A 63 1.60 -9.51 -12.86
CA TYR A 63 1.07 -8.64 -11.83
C TYR A 63 -0.38 -8.99 -11.45
N LEU A 64 -1.28 -9.14 -12.44
CA LEU A 64 -2.69 -9.39 -12.16
C LEU A 64 -2.93 -10.77 -11.54
N ARG A 65 -2.17 -11.80 -11.95
CA ARG A 65 -2.20 -13.11 -11.28
C ARG A 65 -1.72 -13.02 -9.83
N ASN A 66 -0.66 -12.24 -9.56
CA ASN A 66 -0.21 -12.00 -8.20
C ASN A 66 -1.28 -11.30 -7.36
N LEU A 67 -1.94 -10.27 -7.91
CA LEU A 67 -3.04 -9.56 -7.27
C LEU A 67 -4.18 -10.50 -6.90
N GLU A 68 -4.65 -11.32 -7.84
CA GLU A 68 -5.75 -12.27 -7.61
C GLU A 68 -5.38 -13.35 -6.58
N ALA A 69 -4.15 -13.89 -6.65
CA ALA A 69 -3.65 -14.82 -5.65
C ALA A 69 -3.58 -14.18 -4.25
N ARG A 70 -3.19 -12.90 -4.18
CA ARG A 70 -3.13 -12.16 -2.92
C ARG A 70 -4.52 -11.89 -2.35
N LYS A 71 -5.47 -11.45 -3.16
CA LYS A 71 -6.89 -11.29 -2.78
C LYS A 71 -7.43 -12.57 -2.17
N ALA A 72 -7.24 -13.72 -2.83
CA ALA A 72 -7.69 -15.01 -2.33
C ALA A 72 -7.07 -15.36 -0.96
N THR A 73 -5.77 -15.11 -0.79
CA THR A 73 -5.06 -15.33 0.47
C THR A 73 -5.62 -14.46 1.60
N VAL A 74 -5.84 -13.18 1.32
CA VAL A 74 -6.38 -12.20 2.27
C VAL A 74 -7.81 -12.57 2.67
N LEU A 75 -8.68 -12.84 1.69
CA LEU A 75 -10.06 -13.26 1.95
C LEU A 75 -10.11 -14.49 2.85
N LYS A 76 -9.28 -15.51 2.55
CA LYS A 76 -9.18 -16.71 3.38
C LYS A 76 -8.75 -16.37 4.82
N SER A 77 -7.71 -15.56 4.98
CA SER A 77 -7.20 -15.20 6.30
C SER A 77 -8.21 -14.42 7.15
N ILE A 78 -8.99 -13.53 6.54
CA ILE A 78 -10.04 -12.76 7.24
C ILE A 78 -11.24 -13.67 7.56
N ALA A 79 -11.61 -14.57 6.65
CA ALA A 79 -12.67 -15.56 6.88
C ALA A 79 -12.34 -16.51 8.03
N GLU A 80 -11.09 -16.97 8.14
CA GLU A 80 -10.61 -17.81 9.25
C GLU A 80 -10.70 -17.11 10.62
N GLN A 81 -10.68 -15.77 10.64
CA GLN A 81 -10.89 -14.97 11.86
C GLN A 81 -12.37 -14.70 12.16
N GLY A 82 -13.30 -15.11 11.29
CA GLY A 82 -14.73 -14.82 11.42
C GLY A 82 -15.08 -13.34 11.21
N LYS A 83 -14.19 -12.55 10.60
CA LYS A 83 -14.34 -11.09 10.44
C LYS A 83 -14.69 -10.66 9.01
N LEU A 84 -14.89 -11.62 8.09
CA LEU A 84 -15.16 -11.32 6.69
C LEU A 84 -16.63 -10.94 6.50
N THR A 85 -16.91 -9.63 6.42
CA THR A 85 -18.25 -9.14 6.09
C THR A 85 -18.47 -9.14 4.57
N PRO A 86 -19.74 -9.18 4.08
CA PRO A 86 -20.04 -9.08 2.66
C PRO A 86 -19.48 -7.81 2.01
N GLU A 87 -19.50 -6.68 2.71
CA GLU A 87 -18.99 -5.39 2.24
C GLU A 87 -17.47 -5.43 2.08
N LEU A 88 -16.77 -6.01 3.05
CA LEU A 88 -15.31 -6.17 3.01
C LEU A 88 -14.88 -7.16 1.91
N GLU A 89 -15.60 -8.27 1.77
CA GLU A 89 -15.35 -9.22 0.67
C GLU A 89 -15.51 -8.52 -0.69
N ALA A 90 -16.58 -7.76 -0.88
CA ALA A 90 -16.81 -7.01 -2.10
C ALA A 90 -15.69 -5.98 -2.36
N ALA A 91 -15.26 -5.25 -1.33
CA ALA A 91 -14.17 -4.27 -1.43
C ALA A 91 -12.84 -4.93 -1.84
N ILE A 92 -12.47 -6.07 -1.24
CA ILE A 92 -11.23 -6.78 -1.57
C ILE A 92 -11.29 -7.35 -3.00
N ARG A 93 -12.44 -7.88 -3.43
CA ARG A 93 -12.62 -8.38 -4.80
C ARG A 93 -12.51 -7.25 -5.83
N ALA A 94 -13.05 -6.07 -5.51
CA ALA A 94 -13.04 -4.90 -6.37
C ALA A 94 -11.69 -4.16 -6.42
N ALA A 95 -10.78 -4.41 -5.47
CA ALA A 95 -9.47 -3.76 -5.44
C ALA A 95 -8.67 -3.99 -6.74
N MET A 96 -8.15 -2.92 -7.33
CA MET A 96 -7.48 -2.98 -8.64
C MET A 96 -5.96 -3.00 -8.53
N VAL A 97 -5.43 -2.67 -7.36
CA VAL A 97 -3.99 -2.68 -7.09
C VAL A 97 -3.67 -3.39 -5.78
N LEU A 98 -2.45 -3.95 -5.71
CA LEU A 98 -2.00 -4.71 -4.55
C LEU A 98 -2.05 -3.88 -3.25
N GLN A 99 -1.74 -2.58 -3.35
CA GLN A 99 -1.75 -1.68 -2.21
C GLN A 99 -3.15 -1.55 -1.57
N GLU A 100 -4.22 -1.53 -2.37
CA GLU A 100 -5.59 -1.44 -1.84
C GLU A 100 -5.97 -2.73 -1.10
N VAL A 101 -5.54 -3.89 -1.60
CA VAL A 101 -5.73 -5.18 -0.92
C VAL A 101 -4.97 -5.20 0.41
N GLU A 102 -3.73 -4.70 0.45
CA GLU A 102 -2.95 -4.64 1.69
C GLU A 102 -3.53 -3.66 2.71
N ASP A 103 -4.00 -2.48 2.26
CA ASP A 103 -4.61 -1.49 3.14
C ASP A 103 -5.92 -2.04 3.77
N LEU A 104 -6.75 -2.76 3.00
CA LEU A 104 -7.95 -3.45 3.52
C LEU A 104 -7.62 -4.63 4.46
N TYR A 105 -6.50 -5.33 4.23
CA TYR A 105 -6.09 -6.46 5.05
C TYR A 105 -5.45 -6.04 6.38
N LEU A 106 -4.91 -4.83 6.45
CA LEU A 106 -4.04 -4.37 7.53
C LEU A 106 -4.64 -4.57 8.94
N PRO A 107 -5.92 -4.24 9.21
CA PRO A 107 -6.54 -4.44 10.54
C PRO A 107 -6.61 -5.92 10.98
N TYR A 108 -6.57 -6.85 10.02
CA TYR A 108 -6.72 -8.29 10.23
C TYR A 108 -5.38 -9.03 10.19
N LYS A 109 -4.30 -8.33 9.82
CA LYS A 109 -2.98 -8.93 9.72
C LYS A 109 -2.48 -9.26 11.14
N PRO A 110 -1.97 -10.48 11.40
CA PRO A 110 -1.38 -10.80 12.70
C PRO A 110 -0.27 -9.82 13.09
N LYS A 111 -0.39 -9.20 14.27
CA LYS A 111 0.54 -8.18 14.74
C LYS A 111 1.43 -8.70 15.86
N ARG A 112 2.64 -8.14 15.93
CA ARG A 112 3.45 -8.21 17.15
C ARG A 112 2.76 -7.38 18.24
N ARG A 113 3.00 -7.69 19.51
CA ARG A 113 2.44 -6.96 20.65
C ARG A 113 2.76 -5.46 20.54
N THR A 114 1.77 -4.64 20.20
CA THR A 114 1.89 -3.18 20.06
C THR A 114 1.47 -2.48 21.35
N ARG A 115 1.75 -1.17 21.47
CA ARG A 115 1.21 -0.36 22.57
C ARG A 115 -0.32 -0.41 22.62
N ALA A 116 -0.98 -0.38 21.45
CA ALA A 116 -2.42 -0.56 21.34
C ALA A 116 -2.88 -1.96 21.78
N THR A 117 -2.15 -3.03 21.43
CA THR A 117 -2.46 -4.38 21.92
C THR A 117 -2.39 -4.44 23.45
N VAL A 118 -1.34 -3.86 24.05
CA VAL A 118 -1.19 -3.80 25.51
C VAL A 118 -2.32 -2.98 26.15
N ALA A 119 -2.73 -1.86 25.54
CA ALA A 119 -3.84 -1.07 26.01
C ALA A 119 -5.18 -1.83 25.94
N ARG A 120 -5.43 -2.62 24.88
CA ARG A 120 -6.61 -3.52 24.80
C ARG A 120 -6.57 -4.61 25.87
N GLU A 121 -5.41 -5.22 26.10
CA GLU A 121 -5.20 -6.21 27.18
C GLU A 121 -5.51 -5.62 28.56
N ARG A 122 -5.28 -4.31 28.75
CA ARG A 122 -5.63 -3.55 29.97
C ARG A 122 -7.08 -3.07 30.02
N GLY A 123 -7.92 -3.44 29.05
CA GLY A 123 -9.34 -3.08 29.03
C GLY A 123 -9.65 -1.65 28.57
N LEU A 124 -8.72 -0.97 27.90
CA LEU A 124 -8.90 0.42 27.45
C LEU A 124 -9.62 0.57 26.10
N GLU A 125 -10.04 -0.54 25.49
CA GLU A 125 -10.74 -0.53 24.19
C GLU A 125 -12.05 0.26 24.21
N PRO A 126 -12.95 0.10 25.21
CA PRO A 126 -14.19 0.88 25.22
C PRO A 126 -13.95 2.38 25.41
N LEU A 127 -12.88 2.78 26.12
CA LEU A 127 -12.49 4.20 26.21
C LEU A 127 -12.02 4.74 24.86
N ALA A 128 -11.30 3.94 24.07
CA ALA A 128 -10.92 4.30 22.70
C ALA A 128 -12.12 4.38 21.75
N GLU A 129 -13.09 3.46 21.89
CA GLU A 129 -14.35 3.49 21.14
C GLU A 129 -15.16 4.76 21.44
N LEU A 130 -15.23 5.19 22.71
CA LEU A 130 -15.85 6.47 23.09
C LEU A 130 -15.18 7.66 22.39
N ILE A 131 -13.84 7.66 22.31
CA ILE A 131 -13.09 8.69 21.58
C ILE A 131 -13.41 8.63 20.08
N LEU A 132 -13.42 7.45 19.47
CA LEU A 132 -13.68 7.30 18.03
C LEU A 132 -15.12 7.69 17.65
N ALA A 133 -16.10 7.38 18.49
CA ALA A 133 -17.50 7.69 18.24
C ALA A 133 -17.76 9.21 18.22
N GLN A 134 -17.00 9.99 19.00
CA GLN A 134 -17.20 11.45 19.13
C GLN A 134 -18.62 11.85 19.57
N GLU A 135 -19.36 10.96 20.22
CA GLU A 135 -20.75 11.18 20.65
C GLU A 135 -20.87 11.81 22.05
N VAL A 136 -19.80 11.73 22.84
CA VAL A 136 -19.75 12.26 24.21
C VAL A 136 -19.60 13.78 24.18
N THR A 137 -20.64 14.48 24.62
CA THR A 137 -20.71 15.96 24.62
C THR A 137 -20.76 16.58 26.02
N THR A 138 -20.81 15.75 27.07
CA THR A 138 -20.94 16.18 28.46
C THR A 138 -20.04 15.34 29.38
N GLY A 139 -19.80 15.84 30.59
CA GLY A 139 -18.92 15.22 31.58
C GLY A 139 -17.47 15.65 31.46
N THR A 140 -16.65 15.14 32.38
CA THR A 140 -15.21 15.41 32.51
C THR A 140 -14.39 14.20 32.05
N LEU A 141 -13.11 14.42 31.74
CA LEU A 141 -12.20 13.33 31.35
C LEU A 141 -12.07 12.29 32.49
N GLU A 142 -12.06 12.76 33.72
CA GLU A 142 -11.98 11.95 34.93
C GLU A 142 -13.20 11.04 35.09
N GLU A 143 -14.41 11.55 34.85
CA GLU A 143 -15.65 10.77 34.92
C GLU A 143 -15.67 9.64 33.88
N HIS A 144 -15.20 9.93 32.66
CA HIS A 144 -15.15 8.95 31.57
C HIS A 144 -14.03 7.93 31.74
N ALA A 145 -12.91 8.30 32.35
CA ALA A 145 -11.79 7.40 32.61
C ALA A 145 -11.98 6.53 33.88
N ALA A 146 -12.77 6.99 34.86
CA ALA A 146 -12.96 6.30 36.14
C ALA A 146 -13.28 4.80 36.04
N PRO A 147 -14.13 4.33 35.10
CA PRO A 147 -14.42 2.89 34.94
C PRO A 147 -13.23 2.05 34.48
N PHE A 148 -12.19 2.68 33.94
CA PHE A 148 -11.02 2.05 33.33
C PHE A 148 -9.76 2.11 34.19
N LEU A 149 -9.83 2.72 35.38
CA LEU A 149 -8.72 2.78 36.31
C LEU A 149 -8.54 1.43 37.03
N SER A 150 -7.29 1.02 37.18
CA SER A 150 -6.89 -0.24 37.82
C SER A 150 -5.46 -0.16 38.35
N ASP A 151 -4.97 -1.21 39.01
CA ASP A 151 -3.55 -1.29 39.42
C ASP A 151 -2.59 -1.19 38.22
N ASP A 152 -3.02 -1.66 37.04
CA ASP A 152 -2.26 -1.60 35.77
C ASP A 152 -2.43 -0.27 35.01
N VAL A 153 -3.44 0.53 35.39
CA VAL A 153 -3.78 1.85 34.81
C VAL A 153 -4.19 2.78 35.96
N PRO A 154 -3.24 3.27 36.77
CA PRO A 154 -3.54 3.96 38.03
C PRO A 154 -4.05 5.39 37.86
N THR A 155 -3.88 5.99 36.67
CA THR A 155 -4.15 7.41 36.43
C THR A 155 -5.02 7.63 35.20
N VAL A 156 -5.76 8.74 35.20
CA VAL A 156 -6.59 9.19 34.07
C VAL A 156 -5.72 9.42 32.84
N GLU A 157 -4.53 9.99 33.03
CA GLU A 157 -3.54 10.22 31.99
C GLU A 157 -3.08 8.91 31.32
N GLU A 158 -2.83 7.86 32.10
CA GLU A 158 -2.46 6.55 31.57
C GLU A 158 -3.62 5.89 30.80
N ALA A 159 -4.85 6.02 31.30
CA ALA A 159 -6.03 5.51 30.60
C ALA A 159 -6.18 6.16 29.22
N TYR A 160 -6.08 7.49 29.14
CA TYR A 160 -6.15 8.21 27.86
C TYR A 160 -4.93 8.02 26.97
N ALA A 161 -3.74 7.81 27.54
CA ALA A 161 -2.55 7.47 26.75
C ALA A 161 -2.72 6.11 26.06
N GLY A 162 -3.20 5.10 26.79
CA GLY A 162 -3.48 3.78 26.22
C GLY A 162 -4.64 3.80 25.23
N ALA A 163 -5.73 4.50 25.54
CA ALA A 163 -6.84 4.69 24.59
C ALA A 163 -6.36 5.40 23.31
N ARG A 164 -5.51 6.43 23.42
CA ARG A 164 -4.92 7.12 22.27
C ARG A 164 -4.05 6.19 21.41
N ASP A 165 -3.29 5.28 22.04
CA ASP A 165 -2.51 4.30 21.28
C ASP A 165 -3.43 3.38 20.45
N ILE A 166 -4.59 2.98 20.99
CA ILE A 166 -5.62 2.22 20.25
C ILE A 166 -6.20 3.06 19.11
N VAL A 167 -6.62 4.30 19.39
CA VAL A 167 -7.18 5.21 18.37
C VAL A 167 -6.18 5.44 17.24
N ALA A 168 -4.91 5.71 17.57
CA ALA A 168 -3.86 5.91 16.59
C ALA A 168 -3.68 4.69 15.69
N GLU A 169 -3.72 3.47 16.25
CA GLU A 169 -3.65 2.24 15.46
C GLU A 169 -4.87 2.08 14.55
N VAL A 170 -6.09 2.32 15.06
CA VAL A 170 -7.33 2.23 14.26
C VAL A 170 -7.29 3.20 13.08
N VAL A 171 -6.96 4.48 13.33
CA VAL A 171 -6.91 5.52 12.28
C VAL A 171 -5.78 5.26 11.29
N ALA A 172 -4.60 4.83 11.75
CA ALA A 172 -3.44 4.57 10.89
C ALA A 172 -3.64 3.35 9.97
N GLU A 173 -4.55 2.46 10.33
CA GLU A 173 -4.87 1.23 9.58
C GLU A 173 -6.16 1.31 8.77
N ASP A 174 -6.93 2.38 8.93
CA ASP A 174 -8.11 2.60 8.11
C ASP A 174 -7.73 2.81 6.63
N ALA A 175 -8.29 1.99 5.75
CA ALA A 175 -7.93 1.99 4.33
C ALA A 175 -8.30 3.33 3.64
N ALA A 176 -9.39 3.98 4.05
CA ALA A 176 -9.80 5.25 3.47
C ALA A 176 -8.89 6.40 3.90
N VAL A 177 -8.55 6.47 5.20
CA VAL A 177 -7.58 7.43 5.76
C VAL A 177 -6.23 7.27 5.07
N ARG A 178 -5.71 6.05 4.96
CA ARG A 178 -4.43 5.78 4.29
C ARG A 178 -4.43 6.19 2.82
N LYS A 179 -5.53 5.93 2.11
CA LYS A 179 -5.70 6.33 0.71
C LYS A 179 -5.67 7.85 0.57
N MET A 180 -6.37 8.56 1.45
CA MET A 180 -6.39 10.03 1.51
C MET A 180 -4.99 10.59 1.79
N VAL A 181 -4.35 10.16 2.88
CA VAL A 181 -3.01 10.66 3.27
C VAL A 181 -1.98 10.42 2.16
N ARG A 182 -2.01 9.25 1.53
CA ARG A 182 -1.11 8.92 0.41
C ARG A 182 -1.36 9.80 -0.81
N HIS A 183 -2.63 10.07 -1.13
CA HIS A 183 -3.00 10.94 -2.24
C HIS A 183 -2.50 12.37 -1.99
N GLU A 184 -2.83 12.95 -0.84
CA GLU A 184 -2.42 14.30 -0.47
C GLU A 184 -0.90 14.45 -0.40
N THR A 185 -0.21 13.47 0.20
CA THR A 185 1.26 13.42 0.22
C THR A 185 1.81 13.39 -1.20
N TYR A 186 1.26 12.59 -2.11
CA TYR A 186 1.71 12.55 -3.50
C TYR A 186 1.51 13.89 -4.24
N GLN A 187 0.39 14.56 -3.98
CA GLN A 187 0.05 15.82 -4.64
C GLN A 187 0.91 17.01 -4.18
N ARG A 188 1.27 17.03 -2.89
CA ARG A 188 1.75 18.26 -2.24
C ARG A 188 3.13 18.13 -1.60
N ALA A 189 3.63 16.91 -1.36
CA ALA A 189 4.92 16.74 -0.71
C ALA A 189 6.09 17.22 -1.58
N LEU A 190 7.15 17.67 -0.91
CA LEU A 190 8.44 17.91 -1.53
C LEU A 190 9.33 16.68 -1.37
N LEU A 191 9.94 16.23 -2.45
CA LEU A 191 11.08 15.31 -2.41
C LEU A 191 12.31 16.12 -2.00
N VAL A 192 12.90 15.78 -0.87
CA VAL A 192 14.09 16.45 -0.34
C VAL A 192 15.23 15.45 -0.22
N THR A 193 16.37 15.80 -0.78
CA THR A 193 17.58 14.99 -0.69
C THR A 193 18.72 15.78 -0.05
N THR A 194 19.47 15.09 0.80
CA THR A 194 20.65 15.65 1.47
C THR A 194 21.83 14.71 1.34
N LEU A 195 23.05 15.24 1.34
CA LEU A 195 24.25 14.42 1.43
C LEU A 195 24.30 13.70 2.78
N ALA A 196 24.53 12.38 2.76
CA ALA A 196 24.52 11.57 3.97
C ALA A 196 25.73 11.83 4.87
N ASP A 197 26.90 12.05 4.25
CA ASP A 197 28.20 12.39 4.85
C ASP A 197 29.10 13.07 3.80
N GLU A 198 29.96 14.02 4.21
CA GLU A 198 30.85 14.76 3.31
C GLU A 198 31.81 13.86 2.50
N SER A 199 32.17 12.71 3.06
CA SER A 199 33.04 11.72 2.42
C SER A 199 32.31 10.68 1.57
N ALA A 200 30.96 10.68 1.58
CA ALA A 200 30.16 9.61 0.98
C ALA A 200 30.25 9.57 -0.56
N ASP A 201 30.60 10.69 -1.21
CA ASP A 201 30.72 10.75 -2.67
C ASP A 201 32.03 11.40 -3.13
N PRO A 202 33.16 10.68 -3.04
CA PRO A 202 34.49 11.20 -3.38
C PRO A 202 34.62 11.66 -4.84
N ARG A 203 33.76 11.14 -5.74
CA ARG A 203 33.77 11.49 -7.17
C ARG A 203 32.77 12.60 -7.51
N GLY A 204 31.92 12.98 -6.56
CA GLY A 204 30.89 13.98 -6.75
C GLY A 204 29.88 13.62 -7.83
N VAL A 205 29.52 12.33 -7.94
CA VAL A 205 28.55 11.81 -8.91
C VAL A 205 27.16 12.38 -8.67
N TYR A 206 26.80 12.60 -7.41
CA TYR A 206 25.46 13.02 -6.97
C TYR A 206 25.42 14.48 -6.52
N ARG A 207 26.42 15.29 -6.87
CA ARG A 207 26.55 16.71 -6.45
C ARG A 207 25.27 17.54 -6.67
N LEU A 208 24.53 17.27 -7.73
CA LEU A 208 23.26 17.94 -8.05
C LEU A 208 22.15 17.67 -7.02
N TYR A 209 22.30 16.66 -6.16
CA TYR A 209 21.28 16.19 -5.23
C TYR A 209 21.69 16.34 -3.75
N TYR A 210 22.79 17.03 -3.44
CA TYR A 210 23.26 17.21 -2.05
C TYR A 210 22.37 18.14 -1.24
N ASP A 211 21.69 19.07 -1.90
CA ASP A 211 20.65 19.94 -1.33
C ASP A 211 19.62 20.20 -2.42
N TYR A 212 18.77 19.20 -2.65
CA TYR A 212 17.79 19.23 -3.73
C TYR A 212 16.39 19.08 -3.17
N ARG A 213 15.47 19.89 -3.71
CA ARG A 213 14.07 19.98 -3.29
C ARG A 213 13.21 20.19 -4.53
N GLU A 214 12.23 19.33 -4.75
CA GLU A 214 11.30 19.45 -5.87
C GLU A 214 9.93 18.87 -5.48
N PRO A 215 8.80 19.43 -5.97
CA PRO A 215 7.49 18.81 -5.79
C PRO A 215 7.49 17.36 -6.27
N LEU A 216 7.05 16.42 -5.42
CA LEU A 216 7.15 14.98 -5.68
C LEU A 216 6.50 14.58 -7.01
N ARG A 217 5.36 15.18 -7.34
CA ARG A 217 4.61 14.91 -8.59
C ARG A 217 5.34 15.37 -9.87
N GLU A 218 6.31 16.28 -9.75
CA GLU A 218 7.00 16.90 -10.88
C GLU A 218 8.35 16.21 -11.18
N VAL A 219 8.84 15.38 -10.24
CA VAL A 219 10.14 14.71 -10.35
C VAL A 219 10.17 13.77 -11.56
N PRO A 220 11.04 14.03 -12.56
CA PRO A 220 11.14 13.16 -13.73
C PRO A 220 11.70 11.77 -13.39
N PRO A 221 11.30 10.71 -14.11
CA PRO A 221 11.74 9.33 -13.81
C PRO A 221 13.26 9.14 -13.74
N HIS A 222 14.02 9.79 -14.63
CA HIS A 222 15.48 9.67 -14.65
C HIS A 222 16.14 10.28 -13.40
N ARG A 223 15.58 11.36 -12.83
CA ARG A 223 16.09 11.97 -11.58
C ARG A 223 15.75 11.08 -10.39
N LEU A 224 14.51 10.59 -10.33
CA LEU A 224 14.11 9.65 -9.29
C LEU A 224 15.00 8.40 -9.28
N LEU A 225 15.37 7.88 -10.46
CA LEU A 225 16.31 6.75 -10.57
C LEU A 225 17.71 7.09 -10.05
N ALA A 226 18.21 8.30 -10.33
CA ALA A 226 19.52 8.75 -9.82
C ALA A 226 19.50 8.92 -8.30
N ILE A 227 18.44 9.54 -7.76
CA ILE A 227 18.23 9.73 -6.32
C ILE A 227 18.14 8.38 -5.60
N ASN A 228 17.30 7.46 -6.09
CA ASN A 228 17.15 6.12 -5.52
C ASN A 228 18.46 5.31 -5.58
N ARG A 229 19.32 5.56 -6.57
CA ARG A 229 20.65 4.94 -6.63
C ARG A 229 21.57 5.53 -5.57
N GLY A 230 21.64 6.86 -5.46
CA GLY A 230 22.44 7.53 -4.44
C GLY A 230 22.02 7.16 -3.02
N GLU A 231 20.71 6.96 -2.77
CA GLU A 231 20.20 6.47 -1.49
C GLU A 231 20.67 5.03 -1.20
N ARG A 232 20.53 4.11 -2.16
CA ARG A 232 20.99 2.72 -2.00
C ARG A 232 22.49 2.60 -1.80
N GLU A 233 23.26 3.50 -2.40
CA GLU A 233 24.72 3.58 -2.22
C GLU A 233 25.11 4.27 -0.89
N GLY A 234 24.14 4.76 -0.12
CA GLY A 234 24.38 5.42 1.17
C GLY A 234 24.92 6.85 1.03
N VAL A 235 24.90 7.41 -0.18
CA VAL A 235 25.37 8.77 -0.48
C VAL A 235 24.32 9.81 -0.13
N LEU A 236 23.06 9.55 -0.46
CA LEU A 236 21.97 10.50 -0.25
C LEU A 236 21.05 10.01 0.85
N ARG A 237 20.56 10.95 1.66
CA ARG A 237 19.37 10.75 2.50
C ARG A 237 18.18 11.38 1.79
N VAL A 238 17.13 10.59 1.62
CA VAL A 238 15.91 11.01 0.94
C VAL A 238 14.78 11.10 1.95
N ARG A 239 14.01 12.18 1.91
CA ARG A 239 12.80 12.33 2.72
C ARG A 239 11.71 13.02 1.93
N LEU A 240 10.46 12.74 2.29
CA LEU A 240 9.30 13.48 1.82
C LEU A 240 8.90 14.48 2.91
N GLU A 241 8.86 15.75 2.57
CA GLU A 241 8.23 16.77 3.40
C GLU A 241 6.76 16.87 2.99
N SER A 242 5.89 16.18 3.73
CA SER A 242 4.44 16.21 3.54
C SER A 242 3.82 17.43 4.25
N PRO A 243 2.74 18.03 3.74
CA PRO A 243 2.02 19.10 4.44
C PRO A 243 1.20 18.53 5.62
N VAL A 244 1.88 18.12 6.69
CA VAL A 244 1.26 17.45 7.84
C VAL A 244 0.20 18.31 8.51
N ASP A 245 0.37 19.63 8.52
CA ASP A 245 -0.60 20.56 9.15
C ASP A 245 -1.94 20.64 8.40
N ASP A 246 -1.99 20.19 7.14
CA ASP A 246 -3.18 20.19 6.30
C ASP A 246 -3.83 18.80 6.15
N LEU A 247 -3.28 17.78 6.82
CA LEU A 247 -3.71 16.38 6.81
C LEU A 247 -4.48 16.02 8.08
#